data_AF-A0A9D0L8W6-F1
#
_entry.id   AF-A0A9D0L8W6-F1
#
_cell.length_a   1.000
_cell.length_b   1.000
_cell.length_c   1.000
_cell.angle_alpha   90.00
_cell.angle_beta   90.00
_cell.angle_gamma   90.00
#
_symmetry.space_group_name_H-M   'P 1'
#
loop_
_entity.id
_entity.type
_entity.pdbx_description
1 polymer ?
#
loop_
_entity_poly.entity_id
_entity_poly.type
_entity_poly.pdbx_seq_one_letter_code
_entity_poly.pdbx_strand_id
1 'polypeptide(L)' 'GDILKLIEWAYQEWLPQSGYEATTLPSYSIFKKNHFLEEDEKFIAQYYLPIRLR' A
#
# COMPACT_ATOMS: atom_id res chain seq x y z
N GLY A 1 2.17 11.16 4.94
CA GLY A 1 1.90 10.23 6.05
C GLY A 1 2.52 8.87 5.74
N ASP A 2 2.68 8.02 6.75
CA ASP A 2 3.47 6.78 6.61
C ASP A 2 2.91 5.79 5.57
N ILE A 3 1.59 5.80 5.32
CA ILE A 3 1.01 5.00 4.25
C ILE A 3 1.43 5.45 2.84
N LEU A 4 1.66 6.75 2.64
CA LEU A 4 2.14 7.27 1.35
C LEU A 4 3.56 6.77 1.08
N LYS A 5 4.42 6.75 2.11
CA LYS A 5 5.78 6.21 2.01
C LYS A 5 5.78 4.72 1.70
N LEU A 6 4.85 3.94 2.27
CA LEU A 6 4.67 2.53 1.93
C LEU A 6 4.28 2.36 0.45
N ILE A 7 3.33 3.15 -0.04
CA ILE A 7 2.89 3.11 -1.44
C ILE A 7 4.05 3.49 -2.37
N GLU A 8 4.78 4.56 -2.05
CA GLU A 8 5.95 5.01 -2.80
C GLU A 8 7.02 3.90 -2.88
N TRP A 9 7.39 3.30 -1.76
CA TRP A 9 8.32 2.18 -1.71
C TRP A 9 7.80 0.97 -2.53
N ALA A 10 6.52 0.64 -2.41
CA ALA A 10 5.93 -0.47 -3.14
C ALA A 10 6.06 -0.28 -4.66
N TYR A 11 5.79 0.92 -5.19
CA TYR A 11 5.84 1.20 -6.63
C TYR A 11 7.24 1.48 -7.17
N GLN A 12 8.09 2.18 -6.41
CA GLN A 12 9.39 2.66 -6.90
C GLN A 12 10.54 1.68 -6.63
N GLU A 13 10.45 0.90 -5.55
CA GLU A 13 11.55 0.03 -5.12
C GLU A 13 11.20 -1.45 -5.29
N TRP A 14 10.10 -1.89 -4.66
CA TRP A 14 9.73 -3.30 -4.62
C TRP A 14 9.20 -3.81 -5.98
N LEU A 15 8.19 -3.14 -6.55
CA LEU A 15 7.52 -3.60 -7.77
C LEU A 15 8.49 -3.76 -8.96
N PRO A 16 9.43 -2.83 -9.24
CA PRO A 16 10.37 -2.97 -10.34
C PRO A 16 11.22 -4.24 -10.26
N GLN A 17 11.58 -4.66 -9.04
CA GLN A 17 12.44 -5.80 -8.73
C GLN A 17 11.67 -7.12 -8.51
N SER A 18 10.35 -7.05 -8.35
CA SER A 18 9.50 -8.18 -7.95
C SER A 18 9.21 -9.22 -9.03
N GLY A 19 9.54 -8.95 -10.29
CA GLY A 19 9.13 -9.77 -11.44
C GLY A 19 7.66 -9.59 -11.84
N TYR A 20 6.93 -8.69 -11.17
CA TYR A 20 5.54 -8.34 -11.49
C TYR A 20 5.43 -6.95 -12.10
N GLU A 21 4.28 -6.66 -12.68
CA GLU A 21 3.89 -5.33 -13.14
C GLU A 21 2.52 -4.94 -12.59
N ALA A 22 2.30 -3.63 -12.40
CA ALA A 22 1.02 -3.11 -11.96
C ALA A 22 -0.04 -3.30 -13.05
N THR A 23 -1.27 -3.61 -12.63
CA THR A 23 -2.42 -3.64 -13.53
C THR A 23 -3.11 -2.27 -13.58
N THR A 24 -4.14 -2.12 -14.42
CA THR A 24 -4.99 -0.93 -14.47
C THR A 24 -6.04 -0.89 -13.36
N LEU A 25 -6.17 -1.96 -12.57
CA LEU A 25 -7.10 -1.98 -11.44
C LEU A 25 -6.57 -1.07 -10.31
N PRO A 26 -7.45 -0.28 -9.67
CA PRO A 26 -7.03 0.61 -8.61
C PRO A 26 -6.50 -0.18 -7.41
N SER A 27 -5.42 0.31 -6.81
CA SER A 27 -4.98 -0.16 -5.50
C SER A 27 -5.89 0.37 -4.41
N TYR A 28 -5.98 -0.35 -3.29
CA TYR A 28 -6.83 0.04 -2.17
C TYR A 28 -6.20 -0.35 -0.84
N SER A 29 -6.61 0.33 0.22
CA SER A 29 -6.18 0.04 1.59
C SER A 29 -7.38 -0.30 2.46
N ILE A 30 -7.23 -1.32 3.32
CA ILE A 30 -8.20 -1.64 4.36
C ILE A 30 -7.58 -1.25 5.70
N PHE A 31 -8.19 -0.30 6.39
CA PHE A 31 -7.78 0.13 7.73
C PHE A 31 -8.53 -0.69 8.78
N LYS A 32 -7.79 -1.49 9.57
CA LYS A 32 -8.31 -2.22 10.74
C LYS A 32 -8.36 -1.33 11.98
N LYS A 33 -7.40 -0.41 12.09
CA LYS A 33 -7.35 0.65 13.11
C LYS A 33 -7.11 1.96 12.39
N ASN A 34 -8.01 2.93 12.56
CA ASN A 34 -7.94 4.21 11.86
C ASN A 34 -7.28 5.26 12.73
N HIS A 35 -6.20 5.87 12.25
CA HIS A 35 -5.48 6.97 12.91
C HIS A 35 -6.38 8.19 13.19
N PHE A 36 -7.45 8.39 12.42
CA PHE A 36 -8.38 9.51 12.63
C PHE A 36 -9.37 9.30 13.80
N LEU A 37 -9.50 8.06 14.30
CA LEU A 37 -10.46 7.70 15.34
C LEU A 37 -9.79 7.28 16.66
N GLU A 38 -8.46 7.22 16.68
CA GLU A 38 -7.69 6.61 17.76
C GLU A 38 -6.72 7.64 18.34
N GLU A 39 -6.76 7.83 19.65
CA GLU A 39 -6.01 8.87 20.36
C GLU A 39 -4.48 8.66 20.33
N ASP A 40 -4.01 7.48 19.92
CA ASP A 40 -2.59 7.09 19.97
C ASP A 40 -1.82 7.36 18.68
N GLU A 41 -2.43 8.05 17.71
CA GLU A 41 -1.82 8.38 16.41
C GLU A 41 -1.28 7.14 15.65
N LYS A 42 -1.76 5.94 15.96
CA LYS A 42 -1.37 4.70 15.27
C LYS A 42 -2.49 4.20 14.39
N PHE A 43 -2.12 3.63 13.26
CA PHE A 43 -3.05 2.89 12.40
C PHE A 43 -2.52 1.52 12.08
N ILE A 44 -3.46 0.63 11.76
CA ILE A 44 -3.18 -0.69 11.23
C ILE A 44 -3.92 -0.76 9.90
N ALA A 45 -3.17 -0.86 8.81
CA ALA A 45 -3.72 -0.95 7.46
C ALA A 45 -3.06 -2.08 6.67
N GLN A 46 -3.83 -2.63 5.73
CA GLN A 46 -3.33 -3.53 4.69
C GLN A 46 -3.47 -2.81 3.36
N TYR A 47 -2.38 -2.74 2.60
CA TYR A 47 -2.37 -2.18 1.26
C TYR A 47 -2.37 -3.30 0.22
N TYR A 48 -3.32 -3.24 -0.72
CA TYR A 48 -3.48 -4.22 -1.79
C TYR A 48 -3.11 -3.57 -3.12
N LEU A 49 -2.09 -4.11 -3.77
CA LEU A 49 -1.61 -3.70 -5.07
C LEU A 49 -1.96 -4.77 -6.11
N PRO A 50 -2.87 -4.49 -7.06
CA PRO A 50 -3.18 -5.41 -8.15
C PRO A 50 -1.99 -5.57 -9.11
N ILE A 51 -1.46 -6.78 -9.21
CA ILE A 51 -0.29 -7.12 -10.02
C ILE A 51 -0.58 -8.26 -10.99
N ARG A 52 0.20 -8.34 -12.07
CA ARG A 52 0.27 -9.49 -12.98
C ARG A 52 1.73 -9.92 -13.18
N LEU A 53 1.93 -11.18 -13.54
CA LEU A 53 3.24 -11.72 -13.89
C LEU A 53 3.71 -11.06 -15.20
N ARG A 54 4.99 -10.65 -15.24
CA ARG A 54 5.62 -10.16 -16.48
C ARG A 54 5.88 -11.28 -17.48
#